data_AF-A0A5C7NCH1-F1
#
_entry.id   AF-A0A5C7NCH1-F1
#
_cell.length_a   1.000
_cell.length_b   1.000
_cell.length_c   1.000
_cell.angle_alpha   90.00
_cell.angle_beta   90.00
_cell.angle_gamma   90.00
#
_symmetry.space_group_name_H-M   'P 1'
#
loop_
_entity.id
_entity.type
_entity.pdbx_description
1 polymer ?
#
loop_
_entity_poly.entity_id
_entity_poly.type
_entity_poly.pdbx_seq_one_letter_code
_entity_poly.pdbx_strand_id
1 'polypeptide(L)'
;MARRNRRRTDEVRPLSQGYASRRQEGDSIVQNVTGAQATKDYVCPGCNQEIRRGVAHVVVWNRHDGPEWRRHWHTPCWQRH
;
A
#
# COMPACT_ATOMS: atom_id res chain seq x y z
N MET A 1 0.12 32.72 40.24
CA MET A 1 1.05 32.39 39.13
C MET A 1 0.64 31.05 38.52
N ALA A 2 0.50 31.01 37.20
CA ALA A 2 -0.07 29.87 36.47
C ALA A 2 0.99 28.83 36.08
N ARG A 3 0.68 27.54 36.29
CA ARG A 3 1.12 26.46 35.40
C ARG A 3 -0.05 25.50 35.19
N ARG A 4 -0.99 25.90 34.32
CA ARG A 4 -1.98 24.98 33.77
C ARG A 4 -1.25 24.03 32.83
N ASN A 5 -0.90 22.85 33.31
CA ASN A 5 -0.42 21.76 32.47
C ASN A 5 -1.61 21.20 31.68
N ARG A 6 -2.09 21.96 30.70
CA ARG A 6 -2.96 21.43 29.65
C ARG A 6 -2.10 20.50 28.80
N ARG A 7 -2.04 19.23 29.18
CA ARG A 7 -1.56 18.19 28.27
C ARG A 7 -2.54 18.16 27.12
N ARG A 8 -2.08 18.79 26.05
CA ARG A 8 -2.53 18.75 24.67
C ARG A 8 -3.29 17.45 24.39
N THR A 9 -4.55 17.61 24.01
CA THR A 9 -5.42 16.66 23.34
C THR A 9 -4.66 15.42 22.86
N ASP A 10 -4.89 14.31 23.54
CA ASP A 10 -4.65 12.96 23.02
C ASP A 10 -5.65 12.77 21.87
N GLU A 11 -5.33 13.39 20.74
CA GLU A 11 -6.07 13.21 19.51
C GLU A 11 -5.69 11.82 19.03
N VAL A 12 -6.58 10.89 19.35
CA VAL A 12 -6.66 9.49 18.91
C VAL A 12 -5.61 9.20 17.84
N ARG A 13 -4.49 8.57 18.21
CA ARG A 13 -3.64 7.90 17.20
C ARG A 13 -4.56 6.90 16.51
N PRO A 14 -4.94 7.10 15.23
CA PRO A 14 -5.79 6.12 14.57
C PRO A 14 -4.97 4.82 14.54
N LEU A 15 -5.40 3.84 15.34
CA LEU A 15 -4.88 2.46 15.35
C LEU A 15 -5.32 1.71 14.09
N SER A 16 -5.36 2.41 12.96
CA SER A 16 -5.97 1.98 11.72
C SER A 16 -5.08 2.38 10.56
N GLN A 17 -3.89 1.77 10.49
CA GLN A 17 -3.13 1.77 9.24
C GLN A 17 -2.16 0.60 9.10
N GLY A 18 -2.59 -0.59 9.57
CA GLY A 18 -1.98 -1.86 9.18
C GLY A 18 -2.23 -2.21 7.70
N TYR A 19 -3.10 -1.47 7.02
CA TYR A 19 -3.25 -1.52 5.58
C TYR A 19 -2.33 -0.48 4.95
N ALA A 20 -1.29 -0.97 4.30
CA ALA A 20 -0.58 -0.29 3.22
C ALA A 20 -1.42 0.82 2.56
N SER A 21 -0.90 2.05 2.54
CA SER A 21 -1.59 3.23 1.99
C SER A 21 -2.20 2.90 0.63
N ARG A 22 -3.53 2.91 0.59
CA ARG A 22 -4.34 2.63 -0.60
C ARG A 22 -4.75 3.97 -1.20
N ARG A 23 -4.45 4.14 -2.48
CA ARG A 23 -4.76 5.31 -3.29
C ARG A 23 -5.71 4.90 -4.41
N GLN A 24 -6.66 5.75 -4.75
CA GLN A 24 -7.56 5.53 -5.87
C GLN A 24 -7.06 6.37 -7.05
N GLU A 25 -6.91 5.73 -8.21
CA GLU A 25 -6.53 6.34 -9.48
C GLU A 25 -7.61 5.99 -10.49
N GLY A 26 -8.56 6.92 -10.70
CA GLY A 26 -9.75 6.66 -11.51
C GLY A 26 -10.56 5.47 -10.96
N ASP A 27 -10.77 4.47 -11.80
CA ASP A 27 -11.45 3.21 -11.45
C ASP A 27 -10.52 2.15 -10.86
N SER A 28 -9.22 2.43 -10.77
CA SER A 28 -8.23 1.52 -10.20
C SER A 28 -7.91 1.87 -8.76
N ILE A 29 -7.71 0.83 -7.95
CA ILE A 29 -7.21 0.95 -6.59
C ILE A 29 -5.76 0.49 -6.58
N VAL A 30 -4.88 1.35 -6.06
CA VAL A 30 -3.44 1.15 -5.97
C VAL A 30 -3.04 1.07 -4.50
N GLN A 31 -2.34 0.00 -4.10
CA GLN A 31 -1.90 -0.21 -2.73
C GLN A 31 -0.40 -0.51 -2.67
N ASN A 32 0.33 0.23 -1.83
CA ASN A 32 1.77 0.06 -1.66
C ASN A 32 2.08 -1.06 -0.65
N VAL A 33 2.55 -2.22 -1.10
CA VAL A 33 2.91 -3.35 -0.24
C VAL A 33 4.36 -3.20 0.25
N THR A 34 4.55 -3.24 1.56
CA THR A 34 5.89 -3.23 2.17
C THR A 34 6.54 -4.61 2.04
N GLY A 35 7.87 -4.66 2.06
CA GLY A 35 8.61 -5.93 2.00
C GLY A 35 8.19 -6.94 3.08
N ALA A 36 7.91 -6.46 4.29
CA ALA A 36 7.42 -7.30 5.38
C ALA A 36 6.06 -7.98 5.10
N GLN A 37 5.21 -7.37 4.25
CA GLN A 37 3.92 -7.93 3.82
C GLN A 37 4.05 -8.78 2.54
N ALA A 38 5.18 -8.70 1.83
CA ALA A 38 5.45 -9.49 0.64
C ALA A 38 5.89 -10.90 1.03
N THR A 39 4.92 -11.76 1.37
CA THR A 39 5.18 -13.13 1.82
C THR A 39 5.21 -14.16 0.70
N LYS A 40 4.83 -13.75 -0.52
CA LYS A 40 4.75 -14.61 -1.71
C LYS A 40 5.44 -13.95 -2.88
N ASP A 41 5.93 -14.80 -3.78
CA ASP A 41 6.53 -14.39 -5.04
C ASP A 41 5.43 -14.16 -6.09
N TYR A 42 5.56 -13.10 -6.89
CA TYR A 42 4.60 -12.71 -7.93
C TYR A 42 5.30 -12.28 -9.21
N VAL A 43 4.64 -12.39 -10.38
CA VAL A 43 5.21 -11.93 -11.65
C VAL A 43 4.70 -10.53 -11.98
N CYS A 44 5.62 -9.61 -12.29
CA CYS A 44 5.28 -8.24 -12.66
C CYS A 44 4.85 -8.14 -14.14
N PRO A 45 3.67 -7.60 -14.48
CA PRO A 45 3.21 -7.49 -15.87
C PRO A 45 4.04 -6.55 -16.75
N GLY A 46 4.67 -5.52 -16.18
CA GLY A 46 5.41 -4.51 -16.96
C GLY A 46 6.81 -4.94 -17.41
N CYS A 47 7.46 -5.82 -16.66
CA CYS A 47 8.81 -6.30 -16.98
C CYS A 47 8.92 -7.82 -17.07
N ASN A 48 7.83 -8.55 -16.80
CA ASN A 48 7.79 -10.01 -16.75
C ASN A 48 8.78 -10.67 -15.78
N GLN A 49 9.35 -9.90 -14.84
CA GLN A 49 10.26 -10.39 -13.81
C GLN A 49 9.53 -10.74 -12.51
N GLU A 50 10.11 -11.64 -11.74
CA GLU A 50 9.58 -12.07 -10.44
C GLU A 50 9.87 -11.05 -9.32
N ILE A 51 8.81 -10.61 -8.67
CA ILE A 51 8.83 -9.86 -7.41
C ILE A 51 9.01 -10.89 -6.29
N ARG A 52 10.23 -10.96 -5.75
CA ARG A 52 10.54 -11.89 -4.65
C ARG A 52 9.85 -11.48 -3.36
N ARG A 53 9.60 -12.45 -2.48
CA ARG A 53 9.20 -12.21 -1.09
C ARG A 53 10.19 -11.25 -0.41
N GLY A 54 9.70 -10.37 0.45
CA GLY A 54 10.51 -9.32 1.07
C GLY A 54 10.70 -8.07 0.23
N VAL A 55 10.32 -8.06 -1.06
CA VAL A 55 10.45 -6.88 -1.93
C VAL A 55 9.21 -5.99 -1.83
N ALA A 56 9.44 -4.71 -1.53
CA ALA A 56 8.38 -3.71 -1.56
C ALA A 56 7.88 -3.48 -2.99
N HIS A 57 6.57 -3.54 -3.19
CA HIS A 57 5.94 -3.50 -4.50
C HIS A 57 4.55 -2.87 -4.45
N VAL A 58 3.91 -2.68 -5.60
CA VAL A 58 2.60 -2.04 -5.73
C VAL A 58 1.60 -3.08 -6.21
N VAL A 59 0.40 -3.06 -5.63
CA VAL A 59 -0.70 -3.95 -6.00
C VAL A 59 -1.85 -3.12 -6.53
N VAL A 60 -2.35 -3.50 -7.70
CA VAL A 60 -3.38 -2.74 -8.41
C VAL A 60 -4.53 -3.65 -8.82
N TRP A 61 -5.75 -3.21 -8.59
CA TRP A 61 -6.95 -3.91 -9.04
C TRP A 61 -8.07 -2.93 -9.36
N ASN A 62 -9.06 -3.38 -10.14
CA ASN A 62 -10.24 -2.60 -10.46
C ASN A 62 -11.13 -2.47 -9.21
N ARG A 63 -11.62 -1.27 -8.94
CA ARG A 63 -12.56 -1.00 -7.85
C ARG A 63 -13.83 -1.87 -7.92
N HIS A 64 -14.29 -2.20 -9.13
CA HIS A 64 -15.52 -2.95 -9.37
C HIS A 64 -15.35 -4.46 -9.25
N ASP A 65 -14.22 -4.98 -9.73
CA ASP A 65 -13.93 -6.42 -9.74
C ASP A 65 -13.36 -6.93 -8.39
N GLY A 66 -13.01 -6.01 -7.49
CA GLY A 66 -12.47 -6.35 -6.18
C GLY A 66 -11.01 -6.83 -6.20
N PRO A 67 -10.44 -7.13 -5.03
CA PRO A 67 -9.01 -7.39 -4.86
C PRO A 67 -8.57 -8.79 -5.31
N GLU A 68 -9.49 -9.64 -5.74
CA GLU A 68 -9.21 -11.00 -6.19
C GLU A 68 -8.41 -11.03 -7.50
N TRP A 69 -8.70 -10.08 -8.40
CA TRP A 69 -8.02 -9.89 -9.69
C TRP A 69 -6.84 -8.91 -9.61
N ARG A 70 -6.18 -8.86 -8.44
CA ARG A 70 -5.07 -7.93 -8.20
C ARG A 70 -3.82 -8.31 -8.97
N ARG A 71 -3.20 -7.30 -9.56
CA ARG A 71 -1.93 -7.38 -10.28
C ARG A 71 -0.82 -6.80 -9.44
N HIS A 72 0.32 -7.48 -9.42
CA HIS A 72 1.48 -7.08 -8.63
C HIS A 72 2.52 -6.45 -9.54
N TRP A 73 2.99 -5.26 -9.19
CA TRP A 73 3.93 -4.47 -9.98
C TRP A 73 5.13 -4.09 -9.13
N HIS A 74 6.33 -4.12 -9.69
CA HIS A 74 7.44 -3.39 -9.07
C HIS A 74 7.08 -1.90 -9.00
N THR A 75 7.45 -1.23 -7.91
CA THR A 75 7.28 0.23 -7.76
C THR A 75 7.77 1.03 -8.99
N PRO A 76 9.00 0.79 -9.53
CA PRO A 76 9.44 1.48 -10.74
C PRO A 76 8.68 1.09 -12.01
N CYS A 77 8.18 -0.15 -12.11
CA CYS A 77 7.38 -0.57 -13.27
C CYS A 77 6.02 0.10 -13.26
N TRP A 78 5.36 0.22 -12.10
CA TRP A 78 4.08 0.90 -11.97
C TRP A 78 4.14 2.38 -12.39
N GLN A 79 5.20 3.08 -12.00
CA GLN A 79 5.40 4.49 -12.36
C GLN A 79 5.65 4.71 -13.87
N ARG A 80 5.96 3.65 -14.63
CA ARG A 80 6.33 3.72 -16.04
C ARG A 80 5.34 2.99 -16.97
N HIS A 81 4.32 2.33 -16.41
CA HIS A 81 3.36 1.53 -17.18
C HIS A 81 2.29 2.40 -17.85
#